data_AF-A0A4V2BH87-F1
#
_entry.id   AF-A0A4V2BH87-F1
#
_cell.length_a   1.000
_cell.length_b   1.000
_cell.length_c   1.000
_cell.angle_alpha   90.00
_cell.angle_beta   90.00
_cell.angle_gamma   90.00
#
_symmetry.space_group_name_H-M   'P 1'
#
loop_
_entity.id
_entity.type
_entity.pdbx_description
1 polymer ?
#
loop_
_entity_poly.entity_id
_entity_poly.type
_entity_poly.pdbx_seq_one_letter_code
_entity_poly.pdbx_strand_id
1 'polypeptide(L)'
;MNILQITSSIRGNDSESTRVANLIVNKLVSSNPDAKLVRRDFGAQPHPLLDGPAVGALFTPAGQRSSEQASRVALDDALIAEAQAADVIVI
;
A
#
# COMPACT_ATOMS: atom_id res chain seq x y z
N MET A 1 1.89 -16.44 7.33
CA MET A 1 2.11 -15.05 7.73
C MET A 1 2.21 -14.19 6.48
N ASN A 2 1.42 -13.14 6.38
CA ASN A 2 1.46 -12.17 5.29
C ASN A 2 2.21 -10.92 5.77
N ILE A 3 3.27 -10.55 5.07
CA ILE A 3 4.08 -9.37 5.32
C ILE A 3 3.77 -8.35 4.23
N LEU A 4 3.39 -7.14 4.63
CA LEU A 4 3.33 -5.98 3.74
C LEU A 4 4.50 -5.06 4.03
N GLN A 5 5.35 -4.84 3.02
CA GLN A 5 6.38 -3.81 3.08
C GLN A 5 5.92 -2.58 2.33
N ILE A 6 5.86 -1.45 3.02
CA ILE A 6 5.55 -0.13 2.45
C ILE A 6 6.83 0.69 2.44
N THR A 7 7.14 1.32 1.30
CA THR A 7 8.22 2.30 1.18
C THR A 7 7.71 3.55 0.49
N SER A 8 8.23 4.72 0.85
CA SER A 8 7.78 6.02 0.30
C SER A 8 8.91 6.95 -0.12
N SER A 9 10.17 6.50 0.00
CA SER A 9 11.31 7.35 -0.29
C SER A 9 11.47 7.59 -1.79
N ILE A 10 11.49 8.86 -2.20
CA ILE A 10 11.76 9.27 -3.58
C ILE A 10 13.22 9.05 -4.02
N ARG A 11 14.10 8.63 -3.09
CA ARG A 11 15.51 8.39 -3.35
C ARG A 11 15.79 7.03 -3.98
N GLY A 12 14.77 6.17 -4.14
CA GLY A 12 14.93 4.84 -4.73
C GLY A 12 16.01 4.00 -4.03
N ASN A 13 16.99 3.52 -4.80
CA ASN A 13 18.09 2.69 -4.29
C ASN A 13 19.03 3.43 -3.32
N ASP A 14 19.07 4.77 -3.35
CA ASP A 14 19.88 5.59 -2.44
C ASP A 14 19.16 5.89 -1.11
N SER A 15 18.01 5.25 -0.88
CA SER A 15 17.21 5.45 0.32
C SER A 15 17.68 4.58 1.48
N GLU A 16 18.15 5.24 2.54
CA GLU A 16 18.52 4.57 3.80
C GLU A 16 17.30 3.95 4.50
N SER A 17 16.12 4.58 4.45
CA SER A 17 14.91 4.01 5.06
C SER A 17 14.46 2.76 4.31
N THR A 18 14.46 2.77 2.97
CA THR A 18 14.18 1.58 2.16
C THR A 18 15.20 0.48 2.43
N ARG A 19 16.49 0.81 2.59
CA ARG A 19 17.53 -0.16 2.94
C ARG A 19 17.26 -0.85 4.27
N VAL A 20 16.89 -0.08 5.31
CA VAL A 20 16.54 -0.63 6.62
C VAL A 20 15.27 -1.49 6.55
N ALA A 21 14.22 -1.04 5.86
CA ALA A 21 12.98 -1.81 5.67
C ALA A 21 13.26 -3.16 4.97
N ASN A 22 14.12 -3.17 3.95
CA ASN A 22 14.56 -4.39 3.28
C ASN A 22 15.29 -5.34 4.22
N LEU A 23 16.18 -4.84 5.09
CA LEU A 23 16.88 -5.69 6.07
C LEU A 23 15.92 -6.36 7.05
N ILE A 24 14.92 -5.62 7.54
CA ILE A 24 13.88 -6.12 8.45
C ILE A 24 13.08 -7.22 7.76
N VAL A 25 12.55 -6.94 6.56
CA VAL A 25 11.73 -7.90 5.80
C VAL A 25 12.53 -9.15 5.43
N ASN A 26 13.79 -9.01 5.02
CA ASN A 26 14.66 -10.14 4.70
C ASN A 26 14.87 -11.06 5.92
N LYS A 27 14.99 -10.48 7.12
CA LYS A 27 15.10 -11.25 8.36
C LYS A 27 13.78 -11.96 8.70
N LEU A 28 12.64 -11.29 8.51
CA LEU A 28 11.32 -11.87 8.76
C LEU A 28 11.04 -13.05 7.81
N VAL A 29 11.28 -12.90 6.51
CA VAL A 29 11.11 -13.96 5.51
C VAL A 29 12.05 -15.13 5.77
N SER A 30 13.34 -14.85 6.06
CA SER A 30 14.31 -15.91 6.38
C SER A 30 13.92 -16.72 7.63
N SER A 31 13.24 -16.08 8.59
CA SER A 31 12.79 -16.75 9.83
C SER A 31 11.44 -17.43 9.67
N ASN A 32 10.72 -17.19 8.57
CA ASN A 32 9.37 -17.71 8.31
C ASN A 32 9.27 -18.12 6.84
N PRO A 33 9.74 -19.33 6.47
CA PRO A 33 9.84 -19.77 5.08
C PRO A 33 8.53 -19.74 4.29
N ASP A 34 7.39 -19.93 4.97
CA ASP A 34 6.04 -19.89 4.36
C ASP A 34 5.42 -18.48 4.35
N ALA A 35 6.18 -17.45 4.73
CA ALA A 35 5.69 -16.08 4.71
C ALA A 35 5.47 -15.59 3.28
N LYS A 36 4.34 -14.92 3.05
CA LYS A 36 4.04 -14.24 1.79
C LYS A 36 4.42 -12.78 1.94
N LEU A 37 5.20 -12.26 1.00
CA LEU A 37 5.62 -10.86 0.99
C LEU A 37 4.93 -10.08 -0.13
N VAL A 38 4.26 -8.99 0.24
CA VAL A 38 3.74 -7.97 -0.68
C VAL A 38 4.57 -6.69 -0.51
N ARG A 39 4.96 -6.07 -1.63
CA ARG A 39 5.74 -4.83 -1.64
C ARG A 39 4.93 -3.70 -2.26
N ARG A 40 4.79 -2.60 -1.53
CA ARG A 40 4.10 -1.36 -1.93
C ARG A 40 5.08 -0.20 -1.88
N ASP A 41 5.57 0.20 -3.05
CA ASP A 41 6.51 1.33 -3.17
C ASP A 41 5.78 2.59 -3.66
N PHE A 42 5.39 3.46 -2.72
CA PHE A 42 4.79 4.76 -3.02
C PHE A 42 5.79 5.79 -3.55
N GLY A 43 7.11 5.56 -3.42
CA GLY A 43 8.14 6.41 -4.03
C GLY A 43 8.18 6.20 -5.55
N ALA A 44 8.03 4.97 -6.00
CA ALA A 44 7.99 4.61 -7.43
C ALA A 44 6.58 4.67 -8.04
N GLN A 45 5.55 4.29 -7.27
CA GLN A 45 4.15 4.24 -7.69
C GLN A 45 3.31 5.08 -6.73
N PRO A 46 3.32 6.41 -6.87
CA PRO A 46 2.60 7.29 -5.96
C PRO A 46 1.09 7.04 -6.05
N HIS A 47 0.42 7.05 -4.90
CA HIS A 47 -1.03 7.05 -4.85
C HIS A 47 -1.57 8.44 -5.18
N PRO A 48 -2.67 8.59 -5.93
CA PRO A 48 -3.21 9.91 -6.23
C PRO A 48 -3.65 10.62 -4.95
N LEU A 49 -3.30 11.91 -4.83
CA LEU A 49 -3.63 12.75 -3.68
C LEU A 49 -5.13 12.72 -3.35
N LEU A 50 -5.46 12.76 -2.06
CA LEU A 50 -6.84 12.96 -1.63
C LEU A 50 -7.30 14.37 -2.01
N ASP A 51 -8.19 14.45 -2.99
CA ASP A 51 -8.72 15.69 -3.55
C ASP A 51 -10.27 15.77 -3.43
N GLY A 52 -10.86 16.89 -3.87
CA GLY A 52 -12.31 17.09 -3.82
C GLY A 52 -13.11 15.97 -4.51
N PRO A 53 -12.75 15.55 -5.74
CA PRO A 53 -13.35 14.39 -6.39
C PRO A 53 -13.25 13.09 -5.59
N ALA A 54 -12.09 12.77 -5.01
CA ALA A 54 -11.93 11.58 -4.17
C ALA A 54 -12.85 11.63 -2.94
N VAL A 55 -12.89 12.76 -2.24
CA VAL A 55 -13.79 12.96 -1.10
C VAL A 55 -15.26 12.81 -1.53
N GLY A 56 -15.66 13.45 -2.63
CA GLY A 56 -17.01 13.31 -3.18
C GLY A 56 -17.38 11.85 -3.51
N ALA A 57 -16.45 11.08 -4.07
CA ALA A 57 -16.64 9.66 -4.36
C ALA A 57 -16.79 8.82 -3.08
N LEU A 58 -15.96 9.07 -2.06
CA LEU A 58 -16.00 8.37 -0.77
C LEU A 58 -17.32 8.59 -0.02
N PHE A 59 -17.86 9.81 -0.05
CA PHE A 59 -19.13 10.16 0.60
C PHE A 59 -20.39 9.81 -0.22
N THR A 60 -20.25 9.51 -1.52
CA THR A 60 -21.36 9.02 -2.33
C THR A 60 -21.63 7.55 -1.96
N PRO A 61 -22.88 7.16 -1.60
CA PRO A 61 -23.22 5.76 -1.32
C PRO A 61 -22.81 4.84 -2.48
N ALA A 62 -22.30 3.64 -2.18
CA ALA A 62 -21.70 2.77 -3.19
C ALA A 62 -22.61 2.49 -4.41
N GLY A 63 -23.91 2.26 -4.17
CA GLY A 63 -24.90 2.03 -5.25
C GLY A 63 -25.31 3.27 -6.05
N GLN A 64 -24.82 4.46 -5.69
CA GLN A 64 -25.10 5.73 -6.36
C GLN A 64 -23.85 6.34 -7.01
N ARG A 65 -22.69 5.67 -6.93
CA ARG A 65 -21.45 6.16 -7.51
C ARG A 65 -21.49 6.08 -9.04
N SER A 66 -20.92 7.08 -9.71
CA SER A 66 -20.58 6.96 -11.13
C SER A 66 -19.45 5.95 -11.35
N SER A 67 -19.21 5.54 -12.60
CA SER A 67 -18.08 4.69 -12.98
C SER A 67 -16.73 5.26 -12.54
N GLU A 68 -16.57 6.57 -12.66
CA GLU A 68 -15.35 7.30 -12.30
C GLU A 68 -15.18 7.33 -10.78
N GLN A 69 -16.26 7.59 -10.04
CA GLN A 69 -16.25 7.56 -8.58
C GLN A 69 -15.94 6.16 -8.05
N ALA A 70 -16.56 5.12 -8.63
CA ALA A 70 -16.30 3.74 -8.25
C ALA A 70 -14.83 3.36 -8.51
N SER A 71 -14.29 3.73 -9.68
CA SER A 71 -12.89 3.48 -10.02
C SER A 71 -11.93 4.24 -9.09
N ARG A 72 -12.25 5.49 -8.73
CA ARG A 72 -11.45 6.27 -7.79
C ARG A 72 -11.38 5.62 -6.40
N VAL A 73 -12.53 5.18 -5.88
CA VAL A 73 -12.63 4.50 -4.57
C VAL A 73 -11.96 3.12 -4.60
N ALA A 74 -12.04 2.40 -5.73
CA ALA A 74 -11.40 1.09 -5.88
C ALA A 74 -9.87 1.13 -5.69
N LEU A 75 -9.22 2.26 -6.00
CA LEU A 75 -7.79 2.46 -5.72
C LEU A 75 -7.51 2.44 -4.22
N ASP A 76 -8.35 3.10 -3.42
CA ASP A 76 -8.22 3.14 -1.96
C ASP A 76 -8.59 1.79 -1.35
N ASP A 77 -9.68 1.16 -1.81
CA ASP A 77 -10.13 -0.16 -1.35
C ASP A 77 -9.06 -1.23 -1.57
N ALA A 78 -8.33 -1.18 -2.69
CA ALA A 78 -7.22 -2.10 -2.96
C ALA A 78 -6.09 -1.98 -1.94
N LEU A 79 -5.70 -0.75 -1.56
CA LEU A 79 -4.66 -0.52 -0.55
C LEU A 79 -5.13 -0.88 0.86
N ILE A 80 -6.41 -0.63 1.17
CA ILE A 80 -7.04 -1.06 2.43
C ILE A 80 -7.03 -2.59 2.52
N ALA A 81 -7.39 -3.29 1.45
CA ALA A 81 -7.37 -4.75 1.41
C ALA A 81 -5.94 -5.31 1.57
N GLU A 82 -4.93 -4.69 0.95
CA GLU A 82 -3.51 -5.05 1.16
C GLU A 82 -3.12 -4.93 2.64
N ALA A 83 -3.48 -3.82 3.29
CA ALA A 83 -3.17 -3.58 4.70
C ALA A 83 -3.91 -4.55 5.64
N GLN A 84 -5.20 -4.80 5.38
CA GLN A 84 -6.02 -5.71 6.19
C GLN A 84 -5.60 -7.18 6.05
N ALA A 85 -5.03 -7.57 4.90
CA ALA A 85 -4.54 -8.91 4.67
C ALA A 85 -3.18 -9.20 5.34
N ALA A 86 -2.48 -8.17 5.84
CA ALA A 86 -1.15 -8.29 6.41
C ALA A 86 -1.20 -8.61 7.92
N ASP A 87 -0.43 -9.61 8.34
CA ASP A 87 -0.18 -9.88 9.75
C ASP A 87 0.90 -8.94 10.32
N VAL A 88 1.84 -8.52 9.46
CA VAL A 88 2.95 -7.62 9.78
C VAL A 88 3.08 -6.57 8.69
N ILE A 89 3.12 -5.30 9.08
CA ILE A 89 3.37 -4.16 8.18
C ILE A 89 4.71 -3.52 8.56
N VAL A 90 5.61 -3.40 7.60
CA VAL A 90 6.91 -2.70 7.74
C VAL A 90 6.83 -1.42 6.91
N ILE A 91 7.12 -0.26 7.51
CA ILE A 91 7.04 1.08 6.89
C ILE A 91 8.40 1.77 7.01
#